data_AF-A0A8J4TF59-F1
#
_entry.id   AF-A0A8J4TF59-F1
#
_cell.length_a   1.000
_cell.length_b   1.000
_cell.length_c   1.000
_cell.angle_alpha   90.00
_cell.angle_beta   90.00
_cell.angle_gamma   90.00
#
_symmetry.space_group_name_H-M   'P 1'
#
loop_
_entity.id
_entity.type
_entity.pdbx_description
1 polymer ?
#
loop_
_entity_poly.entity_id
_entity_poly.type
_entity_poly.pdbx_seq_one_letter_code
_entity_poly.pdbx_strand_id
1 'polypeptide(L)'
;MVESLCQTFGTFLCKLDNTDYYSFPSIEKLAENNVEAQLKDLSFGYRARSIQKSAHQIISSHSPDWLHSLRNCSYEEAKTALIKLPGVGRKVADCVCLMSLDKTEAVPIDTHVEQIAKRDYSFVAGKGQKTLTDKVYNEIGNFFRNLWGSHAGWAQS
;
A
#
# COMPACT_ATOMS: atom_id res chain seq x y z
N MET A 1 -10.68 -9.99 6.38
CA MET A 1 -9.44 -10.19 5.57
C MET A 1 -8.19 -10.03 6.41
N VAL A 2 -7.83 -8.84 6.93
CA VAL A 2 -6.58 -8.71 7.72
C VAL A 2 -6.64 -9.54 9.00
N GLU A 3 -7.76 -9.53 9.71
CA GLU A 3 -7.95 -10.39 10.90
C GLU A 3 -7.78 -11.88 10.56
N SER A 4 -8.46 -12.37 9.52
CA SER A 4 -8.32 -13.77 9.06
C SER A 4 -6.90 -14.10 8.59
N LEU A 5 -6.15 -13.13 8.05
CA LEU A 5 -4.73 -13.28 7.71
C LEU A 5 -3.91 -13.55 8.98
N CYS A 6 -4.07 -12.70 10.00
CA CYS A 6 -3.35 -12.83 11.26
C CYS A 6 -3.74 -14.10 12.01
N GLN A 7 -5.03 -14.47 12.05
CA GLN A 7 -5.49 -15.70 12.69
C GLN A 7 -4.92 -16.96 12.03
N THR A 8 -4.74 -16.95 10.70
CA THR A 8 -4.29 -18.14 9.96
C THR A 8 -2.77 -18.27 9.90
N PHE A 9 -2.05 -17.15 9.73
CA PHE A 9 -0.61 -17.15 9.46
C PHE A 9 0.21 -16.43 10.54
N GLY A 10 -0.43 -15.74 11.46
CA GLY A 10 0.20 -15.08 12.59
C GLY A 10 0.44 -16.03 13.75
N THR A 11 1.20 -15.56 14.74
CA THR A 11 1.44 -16.29 15.99
C THR A 11 0.40 -15.86 17.01
N PHE A 12 -0.20 -16.82 17.72
CA PHE A 12 -1.09 -16.51 18.85
C PHE A 12 -0.31 -15.73 19.92
N LEU A 13 -0.86 -14.60 20.34
CA LEU A 13 -0.24 -13.72 21.33
C LEU A 13 -0.91 -13.88 22.69
N CYS A 14 -2.22 -13.69 22.74
CA CYS A 14 -3.00 -13.79 23.96
C CYS A 14 -4.50 -13.87 23.67
N LYS A 15 -5.26 -14.17 24.73
CA LYS A 15 -6.72 -14.04 24.74
C LYS A 15 -7.11 -12.97 25.75
N LEU A 16 -7.92 -12.02 25.32
CA LEU A 16 -8.55 -11.03 26.19
C LEU A 16 -10.06 -11.24 26.09
N ASP A 17 -10.70 -11.50 27.22
CA ASP A 17 -12.10 -11.93 27.29
C ASP A 17 -12.39 -13.12 26.36
N ASN A 18 -13.22 -12.92 25.33
CA ASN A 18 -13.58 -13.92 24.33
C ASN A 18 -12.89 -13.71 22.99
N THR A 19 -11.84 -12.89 22.92
CA THR A 19 -11.15 -12.54 21.68
C THR A 19 -9.70 -13.02 21.71
N ASP A 20 -9.35 -13.84 20.73
CA ASP A 20 -7.99 -14.33 20.51
C ASP A 20 -7.23 -13.34 19.61
N TYR A 21 -6.04 -12.93 20.04
CA TYR A 21 -5.18 -11.98 19.34
C TYR A 21 -3.96 -12.68 18.74
N TYR A 22 -3.64 -12.32 17.50
CA TYR A 22 -2.55 -12.89 16.72
C TYR A 22 -1.66 -11.77 16.19
N SER A 23 -0.37 -12.05 16.05
CA SER A 23 0.56 -11.13 15.39
C SER A 23 0.24 -10.98 13.91
N PHE A 24 0.79 -9.93 13.29
CA PHE A 24 0.89 -9.91 11.84
C PHE A 24 1.86 -11.02 11.39
N PRO A 25 1.58 -11.76 10.30
CA PRO A 25 2.44 -12.86 9.87
C PRO A 25 3.85 -12.39 9.50
N SER A 26 4.85 -13.24 9.74
CA SER A 26 6.20 -12.98 9.27
C SER A 26 6.27 -13.07 7.74
N ILE A 27 7.27 -12.44 7.14
CA ILE A 27 7.42 -12.46 5.68
C ILE A 27 7.77 -13.86 5.18
N GLU A 28 8.56 -14.62 5.94
CA GLU A 28 8.91 -16.01 5.66
C GLU A 28 7.65 -16.86 5.59
N LYS A 29 6.74 -16.66 6.55
CA LYS A 29 5.46 -17.39 6.58
C LYS A 29 4.62 -17.08 5.35
N LEU A 30 4.55 -15.80 4.94
CA LEU A 30 3.78 -15.39 3.76
C LEU A 30 4.40 -15.82 2.43
N ALA A 31 5.70 -16.14 2.40
CA ALA A 31 6.42 -16.54 1.19
C ALA A 31 6.31 -18.04 0.87
N GLU A 32 5.79 -18.86 1.79
CA GLU A 32 5.61 -20.31 1.59
C GLU A 32 4.71 -20.63 0.37
N ASN A 33 4.99 -21.74 -0.32
CA ASN A 33 4.36 -22.08 -1.61
C ASN A 33 2.84 -22.35 -1.53
N ASN A 34 2.35 -22.81 -0.38
CA ASN A 34 0.94 -23.13 -0.15
C ASN A 34 0.09 -21.91 0.24
N VAL A 35 0.71 -20.77 0.57
CA VAL A 35 0.00 -19.58 1.10
C VAL A 35 -1.00 -19.01 0.09
N GLU A 36 -0.67 -18.98 -1.21
CA GLU A 36 -1.62 -18.48 -2.22
C GLU A 36 -2.93 -19.29 -2.21
N ALA A 37 -2.85 -20.62 -2.09
CA ALA A 37 -4.02 -21.48 -2.05
C ALA A 37 -4.85 -21.23 -0.77
N GLN A 38 -4.20 -21.21 0.39
CA GLN A 38 -4.86 -20.94 1.67
C GLN A 38 -5.52 -19.55 1.70
N LEU A 39 -4.89 -18.53 1.12
CA LEU A 39 -5.49 -17.20 1.00
C LEU A 39 -6.71 -17.18 0.07
N LYS A 40 -6.73 -17.99 -0.99
CA LYS A 40 -7.92 -18.13 -1.85
C LYS A 40 -9.09 -18.75 -1.09
N ASP A 41 -8.83 -19.77 -0.28
CA ASP A 41 -9.84 -20.39 0.59
C ASP A 41 -10.40 -19.39 1.61
N LEU A 42 -9.56 -18.46 2.07
CA LEU A 42 -9.95 -17.31 2.91
C LEU A 42 -10.58 -16.13 2.15
N SER A 43 -11.00 -16.34 0.88
CA SER A 43 -11.67 -15.33 0.06
C SER A 43 -10.86 -14.06 -0.26
N PHE A 44 -9.52 -14.14 -0.31
CA PHE A 44 -8.69 -13.01 -0.77
C PHE A 44 -8.77 -12.79 -2.29
N GLY A 45 -9.32 -13.75 -3.02
CA GLY A 45 -9.48 -13.71 -4.48
C GLY A 45 -8.14 -13.51 -5.18
N TYR A 46 -8.09 -12.60 -6.17
CA TYR A 46 -6.87 -12.35 -6.94
C TYR A 46 -5.70 -11.78 -6.10
N ARG A 47 -5.99 -11.18 -4.93
CA ARG A 47 -4.97 -10.60 -4.04
C ARG A 47 -4.12 -11.67 -3.35
N ALA A 48 -4.64 -12.89 -3.21
CA ALA A 48 -3.90 -14.03 -2.65
C ALA A 48 -2.54 -14.22 -3.32
N ARG A 49 -2.53 -14.18 -4.65
CA ARG A 49 -1.32 -14.29 -5.47
C ARG A 49 -0.35 -13.13 -5.23
N SER A 50 -0.87 -11.91 -5.18
CA SER A 50 -0.07 -10.70 -4.97
C SER A 50 0.64 -10.70 -3.62
N ILE A 51 -0.04 -11.13 -2.55
CA ILE A 51 0.52 -11.20 -1.19
C ILE A 51 1.68 -12.22 -1.16
N GLN A 52 1.42 -13.47 -1.56
CA GLN A 52 2.44 -14.53 -1.52
C GLN A 52 3.63 -14.19 -2.42
N LYS A 53 3.39 -13.72 -3.66
CA LYS A 53 4.48 -13.38 -4.57
C LYS A 53 5.29 -12.16 -4.13
N SER A 54 4.65 -11.17 -3.51
CA SER A 54 5.38 -10.02 -2.96
C SER A 54 6.30 -10.45 -1.81
N ALA A 55 5.79 -11.26 -0.87
CA ALA A 55 6.61 -11.80 0.21
C ALA A 55 7.80 -12.62 -0.33
N HIS A 56 7.54 -13.50 -1.30
CA HIS A 56 8.56 -14.30 -1.95
C HIS A 56 9.61 -13.46 -2.71
N GLN A 57 9.19 -12.41 -3.42
CA GLN A 57 10.09 -11.50 -4.14
C GLN A 57 10.96 -10.68 -3.18
N ILE A 58 10.42 -10.25 -2.05
CA ILE A 58 11.19 -9.49 -1.06
C ILE A 58 12.31 -10.39 -0.49
N ILE A 59 11.99 -11.62 -0.07
CA ILE A 59 12.98 -12.55 0.49
C ILE A 59 14.04 -12.95 -0.54
N SER A 60 13.63 -13.24 -1.78
CA SER A 60 14.53 -13.79 -2.80
C SER A 60 15.41 -12.74 -3.47
N SER A 61 14.95 -11.49 -3.57
CA SER A 61 15.59 -10.46 -4.41
C SER A 61 16.16 -9.27 -3.62
N HIS A 62 15.92 -9.21 -2.30
CA HIS A 62 16.32 -8.07 -1.48
C HIS A 62 16.94 -8.53 -0.16
N SER A 63 17.68 -7.62 0.49
CA SER A 63 18.19 -7.85 1.84
C SER A 63 17.05 -7.85 2.87
N PRO A 64 17.23 -8.50 4.04
CA PRO A 64 16.22 -8.50 5.11
C PRO A 64 15.75 -7.10 5.52
N ASP A 65 16.66 -6.12 5.50
CA ASP A 65 16.37 -4.74 5.90
C ASP A 65 15.88 -3.85 4.76
N TRP A 66 15.65 -4.38 3.55
CA TRP A 66 15.32 -3.57 2.38
C TRP A 66 14.07 -2.71 2.57
N LEU A 67 12.99 -3.25 3.14
CA LEU A 67 11.78 -2.46 3.41
C LEU A 67 12.06 -1.33 4.41
N HIS A 68 12.88 -1.57 5.42
CA HIS A 68 13.24 -0.56 6.41
C HIS A 68 14.15 0.51 5.82
N SER A 69 15.05 0.15 4.91
CA SER A 69 15.97 1.10 4.28
C SER A 69 15.24 2.13 3.40
N LEU A 70 14.05 1.81 2.88
CA LEU A 70 13.22 2.75 2.11
C LEU A 70 12.81 4.00 2.90
N ARG A 71 12.84 3.96 4.24
CA ARG A 71 12.66 5.17 5.08
C ARG A 71 13.74 6.22 4.84
N ASN A 72 14.95 5.81 4.50
CA ASN A 72 16.10 6.70 4.33
C ASN A 72 16.28 7.21 2.89
N CYS A 73 15.48 6.73 1.95
CA CYS A 73 15.49 7.18 0.56
C CYS A 73 14.51 8.34 0.33
N SER A 74 14.53 8.96 -0.85
CA SER A 74 13.49 9.91 -1.24
C SER A 74 12.12 9.23 -1.43
N TYR A 75 11.03 10.01 -1.37
CA TYR A 75 9.69 9.53 -1.68
C TYR A 75 9.60 8.85 -3.05
N GLU A 76 10.19 9.45 -4.08
CA GLU A 76 10.13 8.94 -5.45
C GLU A 76 10.87 7.60 -5.60
N GLU A 77 12.02 7.44 -4.94
CA GLU A 77 12.76 6.17 -4.91
C GLU A 77 11.98 5.09 -4.17
N ALA A 78 11.44 5.39 -2.99
CA ALA A 78 10.65 4.44 -2.21
C ALA A 78 9.41 3.98 -2.98
N LYS A 79 8.67 4.90 -3.58
CA LYS A 79 7.50 4.60 -4.41
C LYS A 79 7.86 3.74 -5.62
N THR A 80 8.91 4.12 -6.35
CA THR A 80 9.39 3.38 -7.53
C THR A 80 9.83 1.96 -7.16
N ALA A 81 10.46 1.78 -5.99
CA ALA A 81 10.86 0.48 -5.49
C ALA A 81 9.63 -0.39 -5.15
N LEU A 82 8.64 0.18 -4.45
CA LEU A 82 7.43 -0.54 -4.03
C LEU A 82 6.55 -0.98 -5.20
N ILE A 83 6.39 -0.17 -6.25
CA ILE A 83 5.56 -0.50 -7.42
C ILE A 83 6.05 -1.75 -8.17
N LYS A 84 7.32 -2.15 -7.98
CA LYS A 84 7.87 -3.38 -8.55
C LYS A 84 7.33 -4.65 -7.88
N LEU A 85 6.65 -4.52 -6.74
CA LEU A 85 6.07 -5.66 -6.02
C LEU A 85 4.72 -6.09 -6.64
N PRO A 86 4.46 -7.40 -6.79
CA PRO A 86 3.22 -7.93 -7.34
C PRO A 86 1.96 -7.41 -6.62
N GLY A 87 1.10 -6.71 -7.35
CA GLY A 87 -0.14 -6.15 -6.82
C GLY A 87 -0.01 -4.80 -6.10
N VAL A 88 1.19 -4.21 -6.09
CA VAL A 88 1.41 -2.86 -5.58
C VAL A 88 1.35 -1.87 -6.74
N GLY A 89 0.23 -1.15 -6.85
CA GLY A 89 0.08 -0.02 -7.77
C GLY A 89 0.45 1.32 -7.11
N ARG A 90 0.40 2.40 -7.89
CA ARG A 90 0.71 3.79 -7.45
C ARG A 90 0.04 4.17 -6.12
N LYS A 91 -1.27 3.93 -6.01
CA LYS A 91 -2.05 4.21 -4.79
C LYS A 91 -1.55 3.42 -3.58
N VAL A 92 -1.32 2.12 -3.75
CA VAL A 92 -0.85 1.26 -2.65
C VAL A 92 0.56 1.66 -2.22
N ALA A 93 1.46 1.93 -3.19
CA ALA A 93 2.79 2.42 -2.90
C ALA A 93 2.74 3.75 -2.12
N ASP A 94 1.89 4.69 -2.53
CA ASP A 94 1.71 5.95 -1.79
C ASP A 94 1.17 5.74 -0.37
N CYS A 95 0.22 4.81 -0.17
CA CYS A 95 -0.25 4.47 1.18
C CYS A 95 0.90 3.95 2.06
N VAL A 96 1.75 3.06 1.53
CA VAL A 96 2.90 2.53 2.27
C VAL A 96 3.93 3.64 2.54
N CYS A 97 4.24 4.47 1.54
CA CYS A 97 5.11 5.64 1.71
C CYS A 97 4.63 6.56 2.85
N LEU A 98 3.35 6.91 2.84
CA LEU A 98 2.74 7.81 3.82
C LEU A 98 2.66 7.20 5.23
N MET A 99 2.19 5.96 5.32
CA MET A 99 1.77 5.37 6.61
C MET A 99 2.87 4.55 7.29
N SER A 100 3.96 4.18 6.60
CA SER A 100 5.01 3.35 7.21
C SER A 100 6.45 3.71 6.86
N LEU A 101 6.69 4.58 5.86
CA LEU A 101 8.04 4.94 5.39
C LEU A 101 8.42 6.42 5.57
N ASP A 102 7.70 7.14 6.42
CA ASP A 102 8.03 8.53 6.80
C ASP A 102 8.02 9.52 5.61
N LYS A 103 7.18 9.28 4.58
CA LYS A 103 7.01 10.17 3.40
C LYS A 103 5.72 10.98 3.51
N THR A 104 5.75 12.02 4.33
CA THR A 104 4.57 12.86 4.66
C THR A 104 3.99 13.61 3.46
N GLU A 105 4.76 13.73 2.38
CA GLU A 105 4.39 14.33 1.11
C GLU A 105 3.63 13.38 0.16
N ALA A 106 3.59 12.07 0.46
CA ALA A 106 2.91 11.08 -0.35
C ALA A 106 1.39 11.24 -0.24
N VAL A 107 0.70 11.40 -1.39
CA VAL A 107 -0.76 11.56 -1.44
C VAL A 107 -1.37 10.38 -2.21
N PRO A 108 -1.95 9.38 -1.53
CA PRO A 108 -2.58 8.24 -2.20
C PRO A 108 -3.86 8.68 -2.93
N ILE A 109 -3.88 8.61 -4.27
CA ILE A 109 -5.04 9.03 -5.06
C ILE A 109 -5.88 7.82 -5.44
N ASP A 110 -7.09 7.72 -4.88
CA ASP A 110 -8.13 6.83 -5.36
C ASP A 110 -9.28 7.61 -6.01
N THR A 111 -10.38 6.92 -6.31
CA THR A 111 -11.56 7.55 -6.91
C THR A 111 -12.20 8.60 -6.00
N HIS A 112 -12.11 8.46 -4.67
CA HIS A 112 -12.67 9.43 -3.73
C HIS A 112 -11.82 10.69 -3.68
N VAL A 113 -10.50 10.54 -3.60
CA VAL A 113 -9.57 11.67 -3.62
C VAL A 113 -9.66 12.42 -4.96
N GLU A 114 -9.80 11.71 -6.08
CA GLU A 114 -10.07 12.33 -7.38
C GLU A 114 -11.38 13.12 -7.39
N GLN A 115 -12.45 12.58 -6.79
CA GLN A 115 -13.74 13.27 -6.67
C GLN A 115 -13.64 14.51 -5.78
N ILE A 116 -12.90 14.46 -4.68
CA ILE A 116 -12.64 15.60 -3.80
C ILE A 116 -11.91 16.70 -4.57
N ALA A 117 -10.86 16.36 -5.32
CA ALA A 117 -10.13 17.32 -6.15
C ALA A 117 -11.08 18.06 -7.12
N LYS A 118 -11.98 17.33 -7.78
CA LYS A 118 -12.95 17.91 -8.74
C LYS A 118 -14.04 18.74 -8.04
N ARG A 119 -14.64 18.20 -6.97
CA ARG A 119 -15.80 18.79 -6.28
C ARG A 119 -15.42 20.01 -5.45
N ASP A 120 -14.35 19.92 -4.67
CA ASP A 120 -14.04 20.90 -3.63
C ASP A 120 -12.97 21.90 -4.08
N TYR A 121 -12.11 21.50 -5.03
CA TYR A 121 -11.00 22.32 -5.50
C TYR A 121 -11.12 22.73 -6.97
N SER A 122 -12.24 22.37 -7.63
CA SER A 122 -12.47 22.64 -9.05
C SER A 122 -11.31 22.16 -9.95
N PHE A 123 -10.64 21.08 -9.55
CA PHE A 123 -9.51 20.53 -10.30
C PHE A 123 -9.97 20.00 -11.66
N VAL A 124 -9.38 20.52 -12.74
CA VAL A 124 -9.69 20.10 -14.11
C VAL A 124 -8.53 19.28 -14.66
N ALA A 125 -8.66 17.95 -14.60
CA ALA A 125 -7.80 17.04 -15.34
C ALA A 125 -8.06 17.20 -16.85
N GLY A 126 -7.03 17.05 -17.68
CA GLY A 126 -7.09 17.23 -19.15
C GLY A 126 -8.42 16.75 -19.78
N LYS A 127 -9.04 17.63 -20.58
CA LYS A 127 -10.42 17.49 -21.10
C LYS A 127 -10.75 16.06 -21.56
N GLY A 128 -11.78 15.46 -20.95
CA GLY A 128 -12.43 14.25 -21.45
C GLY A 128 -11.96 12.90 -20.89
N GLN A 129 -11.03 12.86 -19.92
CA GLN A 129 -10.61 11.57 -19.34
C GLN A 129 -11.61 11.06 -18.28
N LYS A 130 -12.13 9.84 -18.50
CA LYS A 130 -13.01 9.11 -17.57
C LYS A 130 -12.25 8.22 -16.57
N THR A 131 -10.95 8.00 -16.80
CA THR A 131 -10.13 7.02 -16.06
C THR A 131 -8.91 7.70 -15.46
N LEU A 132 -8.54 7.31 -14.24
CA LEU A 132 -7.35 7.80 -13.53
C LEU A 132 -6.05 7.26 -14.15
N THR A 133 -5.59 7.93 -15.21
CA THR A 133 -4.31 7.62 -15.87
C THR A 133 -3.11 7.95 -14.98
N ASP A 134 -1.92 7.45 -15.34
CA ASP A 134 -0.64 7.78 -14.68
C ASP A 134 -0.39 9.28 -14.63
N LYS A 135 -0.68 9.97 -15.74
CA LYS A 135 -0.54 11.42 -15.85
C LYS A 135 -1.50 12.13 -14.88
N VAL A 136 -2.79 11.81 -14.92
CA VAL A 136 -3.80 12.47 -14.07
C VAL A 136 -3.54 12.20 -12.59
N TYR A 137 -3.13 10.98 -12.24
CA TYR A 137 -2.73 10.64 -10.87
C TYR A 137 -1.62 11.55 -10.34
N ASN A 138 -0.57 11.74 -11.15
CA ASN A 138 0.56 12.60 -10.78
C ASN A 138 0.17 14.08 -10.73
N GLU A 139 -0.69 14.54 -11.64
CA GLU A 139 -1.22 15.91 -11.64
C GLU A 139 -2.02 16.21 -10.35
N ILE A 140 -2.90 15.30 -9.93
CA ILE A 140 -3.67 15.45 -8.68
C ILE A 140 -2.73 15.42 -7.46
N GLY A 141 -1.79 14.47 -7.42
CA GLY A 141 -0.82 14.40 -6.32
C GLY A 141 0.03 15.68 -6.21
N ASN A 142 0.51 16.21 -7.35
CA ASN A 142 1.26 17.47 -7.38
C ASN A 142 0.40 18.67 -7.00
N PHE A 143 -0.88 18.69 -7.40
CA PHE A 143 -1.82 19.72 -6.99
C PHE A 143 -1.93 19.80 -5.46
N PHE A 144 -2.16 18.67 -4.79
CA PHE A 144 -2.25 18.63 -3.32
C PHE A 144 -0.92 18.91 -2.62
N ARG A 145 0.21 18.44 -3.16
CA ARG A 145 1.55 18.78 -2.63
C ARG A 145 1.86 20.28 -2.74
N ASN A 146 1.48 20.93 -3.84
CA ASN A 146 1.65 22.37 -4.00
C ASN A 146 0.74 23.17 -3.05
N LEU A 147 -0.45 22.64 -2.74
CA LEU A 147 -1.41 23.29 -1.87
C LEU A 147 -1.06 23.15 -0.38
N TRP A 148 -0.67 21.96 0.06
CA TRP A 148 -0.48 21.61 1.47
C TRP A 148 0.99 21.44 1.87
N GLY A 149 1.92 21.55 0.92
CA GLY A 149 3.35 21.46 1.17
C GLY A 149 3.83 20.06 1.54
N SER A 150 4.87 20.00 2.38
CA SER A 150 5.59 18.76 2.73
C SER A 150 4.77 17.74 3.52
N HIS A 151 3.62 18.14 4.06
CA HIS A 151 2.74 17.27 4.86
C HIS A 151 1.40 17.02 4.17
N ALA A 152 1.35 17.14 2.83
CA ALA A 152 0.14 16.97 2.05
C ALA A 152 -0.57 15.62 2.26
N GLY A 153 0.17 14.54 2.52
CA GLY A 153 -0.42 13.25 2.84
C GLY A 153 -1.15 13.24 4.20
N TRP A 154 -0.66 14.01 5.17
CA TRP A 154 -1.35 14.18 6.45
C TRP A 154 -2.59 15.05 6.32
N ALA A 155 -2.53 16.11 5.53
CA ALA A 155 -3.69 16.96 5.26
C ALA A 155 -4.80 16.20 4.49
N GLN A 156 -4.44 15.18 3.71
CA GLN A 156 -5.40 14.30 3.02
C GLN A 156 -6.11 13.32 3.95
N SER A 157 -5.45 12.88 5.03
CA SER A 157 -5.89 11.80 5.93
C SER A 157 -7.02 12.24 6.85
#